data_AF-A0A2E8H787-F1
#
_entry.id   AF-A0A2E8H787-F1
#
_cell.length_a   1.000
_cell.length_b   1.000
_cell.length_c   1.000
_cell.angle_alpha   90.00
_cell.angle_beta   90.00
_cell.angle_gamma   90.00
#
_symmetry.space_group_name_H-M   'P 1'
#
loop_
_entity.id
_entity.type
_entity.pdbx_description
1 polymer ?
#
loop_
_entity_poly.entity_id
_entity_poly.type
_entity_poly.pdbx_seq_one_letter_code
_entity_poly.pdbx_strand_id
1 'polypeptide(L)'
;MVQLFNDGGWAMYPIAFLLVFGVAIALERLYTLSQAAIDASGFFQQLEEALRNGGAKQAAELCSETRGPVASVIHAGLLRMHRGVDNVEKTIENAGAVQMAFLERGMVWLSTVANLAPMVGFLGTVSGMIGAFQAIKVAGDVEPSLVAGGISEALITTAAGLVVGIIIQFCYNFFASRIDKIIADMQEHTAGFIDVLTELELKAKES
;
A
#
# COMPACT_ATOMS: atom_id res chain seq x y z
N MET A 1 3.99 -9.64 -30.11
CA MET A 1 3.51 -9.88 -28.73
C MET A 1 3.35 -11.37 -28.45
N VAL A 2 2.46 -12.10 -29.14
CA VAL A 2 2.30 -13.56 -28.93
C VAL A 2 3.56 -14.36 -29.29
N GLN A 3 4.27 -13.97 -30.36
CA GLN A 3 5.56 -14.59 -30.71
C GLN A 3 6.63 -14.35 -29.63
N LEU A 4 6.86 -13.09 -29.22
CA LEU A 4 7.75 -12.78 -28.09
C LEU A 4 7.41 -13.56 -26.80
N PHE A 5 6.13 -13.77 -26.51
CA PHE A 5 5.72 -14.54 -25.35
C PHE A 5 6.12 -16.02 -25.45
N ASN A 6 5.96 -16.61 -26.64
CA ASN A 6 6.38 -17.99 -26.88
C ASN A 6 7.92 -18.12 -26.91
N ASP A 7 8.61 -17.11 -27.42
CA ASP A 7 10.07 -17.07 -27.53
C ASP A 7 10.76 -16.85 -26.17
N GLY A 8 10.05 -16.27 -25.19
CA GLY A 8 10.53 -16.10 -23.81
C GLY A 8 10.41 -17.36 -22.93
N GLY A 9 9.98 -18.50 -23.49
CA GLY A 9 9.99 -19.77 -22.79
C GLY A 9 9.12 -19.82 -21.54
N TRP A 10 9.49 -20.68 -20.59
CA TRP A 10 8.64 -21.02 -19.44
C TRP A 10 8.49 -19.88 -18.42
N ALA A 11 9.50 -18.99 -18.30
CA ALA A 11 9.51 -17.91 -17.32
C ALA A 11 8.46 -16.82 -17.62
N MET A 12 7.93 -16.76 -18.85
CA MET A 12 6.88 -15.82 -19.22
C MET A 12 5.55 -16.08 -18.52
N TYR A 13 5.21 -17.34 -18.23
CA TYR A 13 3.98 -17.70 -17.52
C TYR A 13 3.92 -17.15 -16.08
N PRO A 14 4.93 -17.37 -15.21
CA PRO A 14 4.94 -16.79 -13.87
C PRO A 14 5.04 -15.25 -13.89
N ILE A 15 5.78 -14.65 -14.85
CA ILE A 15 5.84 -13.19 -14.99
C ILE A 15 4.45 -12.62 -15.33
N ALA A 16 3.71 -13.25 -16.25
CA ALA A 16 2.36 -12.84 -16.60
C ALA A 16 1.39 -12.98 -15.42
N PHE A 17 1.50 -14.06 -14.65
CA PHE A 17 0.73 -14.24 -13.42
C PHE A 17 1.02 -13.12 -12.41
N LEU A 18 2.30 -12.81 -12.18
CA LEU A 18 2.73 -11.73 -11.28
C LEU A 18 2.20 -10.36 -11.73
N LEU A 19 2.17 -10.09 -13.04
CA LEU A 19 1.57 -8.87 -13.57
C LEU A 19 0.07 -8.77 -13.27
N VAL A 20 -0.70 -9.82 -13.58
CA VAL A 20 -2.15 -9.83 -13.34
C VAL A 20 -2.44 -9.70 -11.85
N PHE A 21 -1.72 -10.45 -11.01
CA PHE A 21 -1.85 -10.40 -9.57
C PHE A 21 -1.48 -9.02 -8.99
N GLY A 22 -0.35 -8.45 -9.41
CA GLY A 22 0.08 -7.12 -8.98
C GLY A 22 -0.89 -6.01 -9.39
N VAL A 23 -1.42 -6.06 -10.62
CA VAL A 23 -2.43 -5.11 -11.11
C VAL A 23 -3.74 -5.25 -10.33
N ALA A 24 -4.19 -6.46 -10.03
CA ALA A 24 -5.40 -6.68 -9.25
C ALA A 24 -5.30 -6.02 -7.86
N ILE A 25 -4.16 -6.19 -7.17
CA ILE A 25 -3.91 -5.55 -5.88
C ILE A 25 -3.79 -4.03 -6.03
N ALA A 26 -3.13 -3.54 -7.08
CA ALA A 26 -3.04 -2.11 -7.33
C ALA A 26 -4.42 -1.46 -7.52
N LEU A 27 -5.34 -2.13 -8.20
CA LEU A 27 -6.72 -1.64 -8.38
C LEU A 27 -7.51 -1.66 -7.07
N GLU A 28 -7.40 -2.73 -6.27
CA GLU A 28 -7.99 -2.80 -4.92
C GLU A 28 -7.50 -1.65 -4.03
N ARG A 29 -6.18 -1.38 -4.06
CA ARG A 29 -5.56 -0.29 -3.30
C ARG A 29 -6.01 1.08 -3.78
N LEU A 30 -6.08 1.28 -5.10
CA LEU A 30 -6.57 2.55 -5.66
C LEU A 30 -7.99 2.86 -5.20
N TYR A 31 -8.88 1.85 -5.23
CA TYR A 31 -10.26 2.01 -4.76
C TYR A 31 -10.32 2.27 -3.25
N THR A 32 -9.59 1.51 -2.45
CA THR A 32 -9.59 1.63 -0.98
C THR A 32 -9.05 2.99 -0.52
N LEU A 33 -7.90 3.42 -1.08
CA LEU A 33 -7.28 4.70 -0.73
C LEU A 33 -8.08 5.89 -1.25
N SER A 34 -8.74 5.76 -2.41
CA SER A 34 -9.64 6.80 -2.90
C SER A 34 -10.86 7.00 -2.02
N GLN A 35 -11.32 5.96 -1.31
CA GLN A 35 -12.41 6.09 -0.33
C GLN A 35 -11.94 6.57 1.05
N ALA A 36 -10.67 6.30 1.41
CA ALA A 36 -10.08 6.76 2.66
C ALA A 36 -9.66 8.24 2.61
N ALA A 37 -9.41 8.77 1.41
CA ALA A 37 -9.14 10.18 1.18
C ALA A 37 -10.41 11.02 1.40
N ILE A 38 -10.56 11.53 2.62
CA ILE A 38 -11.64 12.43 3.03
C ILE A 38 -11.02 13.79 3.35
N ASP A 39 -11.82 14.84 3.27
CA ASP A 39 -11.44 16.18 3.73
C ASP A 39 -11.29 16.17 5.26
N ALA A 40 -10.13 15.70 5.72
CA ALA A 40 -9.82 15.54 7.14
C ALA A 40 -9.83 16.89 7.86
N SER A 41 -9.37 17.95 7.19
CA SER A 41 -9.36 19.30 7.74
C SER A 41 -10.77 19.87 7.90
N GLY A 42 -11.62 19.73 6.87
CA GLY A 42 -13.01 20.15 6.94
C GLY A 42 -13.82 19.38 8.00
N PHE A 43 -13.57 18.08 8.12
CA PHE A 43 -14.16 17.25 9.17
C PHE A 43 -13.70 17.68 10.57
N PHE A 44 -12.41 17.95 10.75
CA PHE A 44 -11.86 18.34 12.04
C PHE A 44 -12.42 19.68 12.55
N GLN A 45 -12.62 20.66 11.66
CA GLN A 45 -13.27 21.93 12.01
C GLN A 45 -14.71 21.72 12.50
N GLN A 46 -15.50 20.89 11.79
CA GLN A 46 -16.87 20.55 12.20
C GLN A 46 -16.90 19.80 13.54
N LEU A 47 -15.92 18.94 13.78
CA LEU A 47 -15.78 18.21 15.03
C LEU A 47 -15.50 19.16 16.21
N GLU A 48 -14.60 20.13 16.04
CA GLU A 48 -14.27 21.10 17.08
C GLU A 48 -15.51 21.97 17.43
N GLU A 49 -16.26 22.39 16.42
CA GLU A 49 -17.53 23.10 16.61
C GLU A 49 -18.58 22.24 17.34
N ALA A 50 -18.73 20.97 16.96
CA ALA A 50 -19.65 20.04 17.61
C ALA A 50 -19.29 19.80 19.08
N LEU A 51 -17.99 19.67 19.39
CA LEU A 51 -17.49 19.55 20.76
C LEU A 51 -17.80 20.78 21.60
N ARG A 52 -17.57 21.98 21.05
CA ARG A 52 -17.81 23.25 21.75
C ARG A 52 -19.31 23.52 21.98
N ASN A 53 -20.17 23.16 21.03
CA ASN A 53 -21.59 23.53 21.05
C ASN A 53 -22.51 22.47 21.67
N GLY A 54 -22.28 21.18 21.43
CA GLY A 54 -23.14 20.08 21.92
C GLY A 54 -22.42 18.96 22.65
N GLY A 55 -21.13 19.11 22.91
CA GLY A 55 -20.33 18.20 23.71
C GLY A 55 -20.08 16.84 23.06
N ALA A 56 -19.58 15.90 23.87
CA ALA A 56 -19.06 14.61 23.41
C ALA A 56 -20.08 13.73 22.64
N LYS A 57 -21.38 13.87 22.92
CA LYS A 57 -22.42 13.09 22.22
C LYS A 57 -22.59 13.52 20.77
N GLN A 58 -22.68 14.83 20.53
CA GLN A 58 -22.85 15.37 19.17
C GLN A 58 -21.59 15.13 18.32
N ALA A 59 -20.42 15.26 18.94
CA ALA A 59 -19.15 14.90 18.30
C ALA A 59 -19.10 13.42 17.90
N ALA A 60 -19.56 12.51 18.78
CA ALA A 60 -19.55 11.08 18.49
C ALA A 60 -20.50 10.72 17.33
N GLU A 61 -21.66 11.37 17.25
CA GLU A 61 -22.61 11.17 16.16
C GLU A 61 -22.02 11.60 14.82
N LEU A 62 -21.39 12.78 14.75
CA LEU A 62 -20.69 13.27 13.56
C LEU A 62 -19.56 12.30 13.12
N CYS A 63 -18.79 11.76 14.05
CA CYS A 63 -17.75 10.77 13.73
C CYS A 63 -18.34 9.45 13.24
N SER A 64 -19.55 9.06 13.67
CA SER A 64 -20.20 7.83 13.25
C SER A 64 -20.77 7.89 11.83
N GLU A 65 -21.17 9.08 11.39
CA GLU A 65 -21.68 9.35 10.04
C GLU A 65 -20.56 9.60 9.03
N THR A 66 -19.38 10.03 9.51
CA THR A 66 -18.24 10.33 8.66
C THR A 66 -17.35 9.09 8.48
N ARG A 67 -17.08 8.76 7.22
CA ARG A 67 -16.12 7.69 6.90
C ARG A 67 -14.68 8.17 7.16
N GLY A 68 -13.74 7.24 7.16
CA GLY A 68 -12.30 7.56 7.15
C GLY A 68 -11.58 7.32 8.47
N PRO A 69 -10.24 7.29 8.41
CA PRO A 69 -9.40 6.90 9.53
C PRO A 69 -9.50 7.91 10.69
N VAL A 70 -9.51 9.21 10.39
CA VAL A 70 -9.61 10.28 11.40
C VAL A 70 -10.89 10.17 12.21
N ALA A 71 -12.04 10.06 11.54
CA ALA A 71 -13.34 9.90 12.19
C ALA A 71 -13.41 8.63 13.05
N SER A 72 -12.90 7.51 12.54
CA SER A 72 -12.90 6.23 13.28
C SER A 72 -12.04 6.26 14.54
N VAL A 73 -10.89 6.92 14.53
CA VAL A 73 -9.99 7.01 15.69
C VAL A 73 -10.57 7.94 16.76
N ILE A 74 -11.04 9.12 16.34
CA ILE A 74 -11.64 10.09 17.25
C ILE A 74 -12.91 9.53 17.89
N HIS A 75 -13.78 8.85 17.13
CA HIS A 75 -14.96 8.19 17.66
C HIS A 75 -14.62 7.19 18.78
N ALA A 76 -13.56 6.39 18.59
CA ALA A 76 -13.10 5.43 19.60
C ALA A 76 -12.63 6.13 20.89
N GLY A 77 -11.97 7.29 20.76
CA GLY A 77 -11.59 8.15 21.88
C GLY A 77 -12.80 8.73 22.62
N LEU A 78 -13.76 9.31 21.88
CA LEU A 78 -14.98 9.91 22.41
C LEU A 78 -15.81 8.94 23.26
N LEU A 79 -15.95 7.68 22.80
CA LEU A 79 -16.67 6.63 23.55
C LEU A 79 -16.05 6.32 24.92
N ARG A 80 -14.77 6.66 25.12
CA ARG A 80 -14.02 6.38 26.36
C ARG A 80 -13.68 7.63 27.18
N MET A 81 -14.21 8.80 26.81
CA MET A 81 -14.01 10.05 27.56
C MET A 81 -14.35 9.95 29.05
N HIS A 82 -15.35 9.12 29.42
CA HIS A 82 -15.74 8.91 30.82
C HIS A 82 -14.62 8.32 31.71
N ARG A 83 -13.50 7.85 31.13
CA ARG A 83 -12.37 7.25 31.86
C ARG A 83 -11.18 8.21 32.05
N GLY A 84 -11.34 9.48 31.70
CA GLY A 84 -10.29 10.51 31.77
C GLY A 84 -9.44 10.60 30.50
N VAL A 85 -8.79 11.76 30.32
CA VAL A 85 -8.02 12.11 29.10
C VAL A 85 -6.88 11.12 28.83
N ASP A 86 -6.16 10.67 29.86
CA ASP A 86 -5.08 9.67 29.72
C ASP A 86 -5.55 8.35 29.07
N ASN A 87 -6.80 7.93 29.35
CA ASN A 87 -7.38 6.73 28.73
C ASN A 87 -7.83 6.98 27.29
N VAL A 88 -8.25 8.21 26.99
CA VAL A 88 -8.64 8.63 25.64
C VAL A 88 -7.42 8.64 24.74
N GLU A 89 -6.32 9.27 25.16
CA GLU A 89 -5.04 9.29 24.46
C GLU A 89 -4.56 7.87 24.13
N LYS A 90 -4.48 6.98 25.13
CA LYS A 90 -4.10 5.57 24.90
C LYS A 90 -5.04 4.84 23.95
N THR A 91 -6.33 5.13 23.99
CA THR A 91 -7.30 4.49 23.08
C THR A 91 -7.10 4.97 21.66
N ILE A 92 -6.86 6.26 21.50
CA ILE A 92 -6.55 6.91 20.25
C ILE A 92 -5.27 6.36 19.63
N GLU A 93 -4.19 6.22 20.40
CA GLU A 93 -2.93 5.65 19.93
C GLU A 93 -3.13 4.22 19.41
N ASN A 94 -3.83 3.38 20.19
CA ASN A 94 -4.12 2.01 19.82
C ASN A 94 -5.01 1.92 18.57
N ALA A 95 -6.05 2.75 18.49
CA ALA A 95 -6.93 2.79 17.32
C ALA A 95 -6.19 3.29 16.08
N GLY A 96 -5.34 4.31 16.24
CA GLY A 96 -4.46 4.84 15.19
C GLY A 96 -3.54 3.76 14.64
N ALA A 97 -2.86 2.99 15.50
CA ALA A 97 -2.00 1.89 15.07
C ALA A 97 -2.77 0.83 14.25
N VAL A 98 -3.99 0.50 14.66
CA VAL A 98 -4.85 -0.45 13.90
C VAL A 98 -5.24 0.13 12.53
N GLN A 99 -5.54 1.42 12.44
CA GLN A 99 -5.87 2.08 11.17
C GLN A 99 -4.66 2.17 10.23
N MET A 100 -3.47 2.48 10.75
CA MET A 100 -2.22 2.46 9.97
C MET A 100 -2.00 1.08 9.35
N ALA A 101 -2.09 0.02 10.17
CA ALA A 101 -1.95 -1.36 9.69
C ALA A 101 -3.02 -1.76 8.65
N PHE A 102 -4.23 -1.18 8.74
CA PHE A 102 -5.28 -1.38 7.74
C PHE A 102 -4.94 -0.71 6.40
N LEU A 103 -4.44 0.53 6.43
CA LEU A 103 -4.02 1.29 5.25
C LEU A 103 -2.85 0.61 4.53
N GLU A 104 -1.86 0.12 5.28
CA GLU A 104 -0.67 -0.57 4.77
C GLU A 104 -0.93 -2.00 4.25
N ARG A 105 -2.13 -2.56 4.50
CA ARG A 105 -2.49 -3.89 4.01
C ARG A 105 -2.23 -3.97 2.50
N GLY A 106 -1.83 -5.13 1.98
CA GLY A 106 -1.62 -5.30 0.54
C GLY A 106 -0.36 -4.65 -0.05
N MET A 107 0.25 -3.66 0.63
CA MET A 107 1.52 -3.05 0.19
C MET A 107 2.66 -4.07 0.14
N VAL A 108 2.68 -5.00 1.09
CA VAL A 108 3.64 -6.12 1.12
C VAL A 108 3.56 -6.95 -0.18
N TRP A 109 2.36 -7.19 -0.70
CA TRP A 109 2.18 -7.95 -1.94
C TRP A 109 2.65 -7.18 -3.16
N LEU A 110 2.37 -5.88 -3.25
CA LEU A 110 2.91 -5.04 -4.33
C LEU A 110 4.45 -5.01 -4.31
N SER A 111 5.05 -4.83 -3.13
CA SER A 111 6.51 -4.90 -2.97
C SER A 111 7.05 -6.29 -3.36
N THR A 112 6.36 -7.34 -2.96
CA THR A 112 6.74 -8.72 -3.31
C THR A 112 6.73 -8.93 -4.82
N VAL A 113 5.68 -8.51 -5.51
CA VAL A 113 5.57 -8.64 -6.98
C VAL A 113 6.63 -7.79 -7.68
N ALA A 114 6.85 -6.55 -7.23
CA ALA A 114 7.85 -5.64 -7.80
C ALA A 114 9.27 -6.23 -7.74
N ASN A 115 9.59 -6.95 -6.67
CA ASN A 115 10.89 -7.60 -6.48
C ASN A 115 10.97 -8.98 -7.16
N LEU A 116 9.91 -9.78 -7.10
CA LEU A 116 9.92 -11.14 -7.66
C LEU A 116 9.89 -11.15 -9.20
N ALA A 117 9.18 -10.23 -9.86
CA ALA A 117 9.08 -10.26 -11.32
C ALA A 117 10.46 -10.11 -12.01
N PRO A 118 11.35 -9.18 -11.62
CA PRO A 118 12.72 -9.13 -12.11
C PRO A 118 13.54 -10.39 -11.79
N MET A 119 13.37 -10.95 -10.59
CA MET A 119 14.08 -12.18 -10.18
C MET A 119 13.68 -13.39 -11.03
N VAL A 120 12.39 -13.53 -11.36
CA VAL A 120 11.89 -14.56 -12.27
C VAL A 120 12.42 -14.31 -13.69
N GLY A 121 12.45 -13.06 -14.14
CA GLY A 121 13.06 -12.68 -15.43
C GLY A 121 14.52 -13.10 -15.52
N PHE A 122 15.30 -12.82 -14.46
CA PHE A 122 16.70 -13.21 -14.32
C PHE A 122 16.89 -14.74 -14.31
N LEU A 123 15.99 -15.48 -13.64
CA LEU A 123 16.00 -16.94 -13.67
C LEU A 123 15.75 -17.47 -15.08
N GLY A 124 14.86 -16.84 -15.85
CA GLY A 124 14.66 -17.12 -17.27
C GLY A 124 15.94 -16.92 -18.08
N THR A 125 16.72 -15.87 -17.79
CA THR A 125 18.03 -15.62 -18.41
C THR A 125 18.99 -16.78 -18.19
N VAL A 126 19.09 -17.24 -16.94
CA VAL A 126 19.95 -18.36 -16.56
C VAL A 126 19.51 -19.63 -17.28
N SER A 127 18.20 -19.90 -17.34
CA SER A 127 17.62 -21.04 -18.06
C SER A 127 17.97 -21.02 -19.55
N GLY A 128 17.75 -19.89 -20.23
CA GLY A 128 18.04 -19.73 -21.65
C GLY A 128 19.53 -19.91 -21.97
N MET A 129 20.41 -19.36 -21.13
CA MET A 129 21.85 -19.53 -21.28
C MET A 129 22.31 -20.97 -21.03
N ILE A 130 21.74 -21.69 -20.05
CA ILE A 130 22.00 -23.12 -19.85
C ILE A 130 21.61 -23.92 -21.10
N GLY A 131 20.44 -23.63 -21.68
CA GLY A 131 19.98 -24.25 -22.93
C GLY A 131 20.94 -23.99 -24.10
N ALA A 132 21.40 -22.74 -24.26
CA ALA A 132 22.36 -22.35 -25.28
C ALA A 132 23.68 -23.13 -25.17
N PHE A 133 24.26 -23.23 -23.97
CA PHE A 133 25.50 -24.00 -23.76
C PHE A 133 25.30 -25.51 -23.92
N GLN A 134 24.12 -26.03 -23.58
CA GLN A 134 23.79 -27.43 -23.82
C GLN A 134 23.73 -27.75 -25.33
N ALA A 135 23.18 -26.83 -26.14
CA ALA A 135 23.16 -26.96 -27.60
C ALA A 135 24.58 -27.02 -28.19
N ILE A 136 25.49 -26.15 -27.75
CA ILE A 136 26.91 -26.20 -28.14
C ILE A 136 27.52 -27.55 -27.78
N LYS A 137 27.30 -28.02 -26.55
CA LYS A 137 27.86 -29.30 -26.07
C LYS A 137 27.42 -30.49 -26.93
N VAL A 138 26.17 -30.49 -27.38
CA VAL A 138 25.61 -31.57 -28.21
C VAL A 138 26.11 -31.48 -29.66
N ALA A 139 26.19 -30.27 -30.23
CA ALA A 139 26.64 -30.06 -31.59
C ALA A 139 28.15 -30.32 -31.77
N GLY A 140 28.95 -30.11 -30.72
CA GLY A 140 30.41 -30.29 -30.76
C GLY A 140 31.15 -29.19 -31.55
N ASP A 141 30.43 -28.19 -32.04
CA ASP A 141 30.94 -26.99 -32.71
C ASP A 141 30.14 -25.76 -32.26
N VAL A 142 30.73 -24.58 -32.41
CA VAL A 142 30.13 -23.31 -32.02
C VAL A 142 29.62 -22.57 -33.25
N GLU A 143 28.36 -22.83 -33.61
CA GLU A 143 27.67 -22.05 -34.64
C GLU A 143 26.76 -20.99 -33.98
N PRO A 144 26.83 -19.70 -34.39
CA PRO A 144 26.00 -18.64 -33.80
C PRO A 144 24.49 -18.92 -33.84
N SER A 145 24.03 -19.65 -34.85
CA SER A 145 22.63 -20.06 -35.02
C SER A 145 22.14 -20.97 -33.88
N LEU A 146 23.03 -21.80 -33.31
CA LEU A 146 22.70 -22.77 -32.26
C LEU A 146 22.42 -22.10 -30.90
N VAL A 147 23.09 -20.98 -30.62
CA VAL A 147 22.94 -20.23 -29.36
C VAL A 147 21.96 -19.07 -29.43
N ALA A 148 21.63 -18.61 -30.65
CA ALA A 148 20.74 -17.48 -30.86
C ALA A 148 19.38 -17.64 -30.15
N GLY A 149 18.82 -18.85 -30.16
CA GLY A 149 17.54 -19.14 -29.49
C GLY A 149 17.60 -18.92 -27.97
N GLY A 150 18.56 -19.53 -27.29
CA GLY A 150 18.69 -19.40 -25.83
C GLY A 150 19.09 -17.99 -25.38
N ILE A 151 19.89 -17.28 -26.17
CA ILE A 151 20.19 -15.85 -25.93
C ILE A 151 18.94 -14.99 -26.10
N SER A 152 18.13 -15.25 -27.13
CA SER A 152 16.88 -14.51 -27.36
C SER A 152 15.89 -14.74 -26.23
N GLU A 153 15.69 -16.00 -25.80
CA GLU A 153 14.85 -16.34 -24.64
C GLU A 153 15.30 -15.53 -23.41
N ALA A 154 16.60 -15.58 -23.13
CA ALA A 154 17.19 -14.92 -21.97
C ALA A 154 16.98 -13.39 -21.96
N LEU A 155 17.11 -12.74 -23.11
CA LEU A 155 16.88 -11.29 -23.22
C LEU A 155 15.40 -10.94 -23.06
N ILE A 156 14.51 -11.72 -23.66
CA ILE A 156 13.06 -11.48 -23.61
C ILE A 156 12.53 -11.64 -22.18
N THR A 157 12.91 -12.69 -21.46
CA THR A 157 12.45 -12.92 -20.08
C THR A 157 12.91 -11.81 -19.13
N THR A 158 14.15 -11.36 -19.30
CA THR A 158 14.71 -10.27 -18.50
C THR A 158 13.94 -8.98 -18.73
N ALA A 159 13.73 -8.61 -19.99
CA ALA A 159 13.00 -7.41 -20.35
C ALA A 159 11.56 -7.45 -19.83
N ALA A 160 10.88 -8.59 -19.96
CA ALA A 160 9.53 -8.76 -19.45
C ALA A 160 9.46 -8.62 -17.91
N GLY A 161 10.36 -9.30 -17.19
CA GLY A 161 10.41 -9.23 -15.72
C GLY A 161 10.69 -7.81 -15.21
N LEU A 162 11.59 -7.08 -15.87
CA LEU A 162 11.89 -5.68 -15.54
C LEU A 162 10.70 -4.76 -15.81
N VAL A 163 10.03 -4.89 -16.95
CA VAL A 163 8.86 -4.05 -17.26
C VAL A 163 7.77 -4.22 -16.21
N VAL A 164 7.46 -5.47 -15.84
CA VAL A 164 6.47 -5.76 -14.79
C VAL A 164 6.94 -5.19 -13.44
N GLY A 165 8.19 -5.44 -13.06
CA GLY A 165 8.76 -4.91 -11.82
C GLY A 165 8.68 -3.38 -11.72
N ILE A 166 9.05 -2.67 -12.79
CA ILE A 166 9.04 -1.20 -12.85
C ILE A 166 7.62 -0.66 -12.67
N ILE A 167 6.64 -1.22 -13.39
CA ILE A 167 5.25 -0.76 -13.31
C ILE A 167 4.71 -0.94 -11.89
N ILE A 168 4.89 -2.13 -11.30
CA ILE A 168 4.37 -2.43 -9.97
C ILE A 168 5.12 -1.63 -8.89
N GLN A 169 6.43 -1.41 -9.04
CA GLN A 169 7.20 -0.56 -8.12
C GLN A 169 6.73 0.90 -8.15
N PHE A 170 6.39 1.43 -9.32
CA PHE A 170 5.80 2.76 -9.44
C PHE A 170 4.47 2.85 -8.70
N CYS A 171 3.57 1.88 -8.89
CA CYS A 171 2.31 1.79 -8.15
C CYS A 171 2.52 1.71 -6.64
N TYR A 172 3.46 0.86 -6.18
CA TYR A 172 3.82 0.75 -4.77
C TYR A 172 4.25 2.11 -4.20
N ASN A 173 5.19 2.81 -4.85
CA ASN A 173 5.67 4.11 -4.36
C ASN A 173 4.55 5.16 -4.33
N PHE A 174 3.68 5.17 -5.35
CA PHE A 174 2.52 6.07 -5.40
C PHE A 174 1.57 5.83 -4.22
N PHE A 175 1.21 4.57 -3.95
CA PHE A 175 0.31 4.23 -2.84
C PHE A 175 0.96 4.46 -1.48
N ALA A 176 2.26 4.16 -1.32
CA ALA A 176 3.00 4.44 -0.10
C ALA A 176 2.93 5.94 0.24
N SER A 177 3.25 6.81 -0.71
CA SER A 177 3.17 8.27 -0.50
C SER A 177 1.75 8.75 -0.16
N ARG A 178 0.70 8.09 -0.69
CA ARG A 178 -0.69 8.42 -0.34
C ARG A 178 -1.05 7.95 1.08
N ILE A 179 -0.61 6.76 1.47
CA ILE A 179 -0.82 6.23 2.81
C ILE A 179 -0.12 7.12 3.84
N ASP A 180 1.14 7.49 3.60
CA ASP A 180 1.91 8.35 4.50
C ASP A 180 1.21 9.69 4.75
N LYS A 181 0.62 10.30 3.71
CA LYS A 181 -0.18 11.53 3.84
C LYS A 181 -1.42 11.32 4.71
N ILE A 182 -2.19 10.27 4.46
CA ILE A 182 -3.39 9.96 5.24
C ILE A 182 -3.04 9.70 6.71
N ILE A 183 -1.92 9.02 6.96
CA ILE A 183 -1.42 8.75 8.31
C ILE A 183 -1.01 10.06 8.99
N ALA A 184 -0.28 10.94 8.30
CA ALA A 184 0.14 12.23 8.82
C ALA A 184 -1.08 13.11 9.19
N ASP A 185 -2.06 13.23 8.28
CA ASP A 185 -3.29 13.98 8.52
C ASP A 185 -4.05 13.40 9.73
N MET A 186 -4.13 12.07 9.83
CA MET A 186 -4.76 11.40 10.97
C MET A 186 -4.04 11.72 12.28
N GLN A 187 -2.72 11.68 12.32
CA GLN A 187 -1.95 11.97 13.53
C GLN A 187 -2.08 13.44 13.94
N GLU A 188 -2.00 14.37 13.00
CA GLU A 188 -2.11 15.81 13.26
C GLU A 188 -3.47 16.16 13.86
N HIS A 189 -4.57 15.73 13.22
CA HIS A 189 -5.92 16.03 13.70
C HIS A 189 -6.23 15.32 15.02
N THR A 190 -5.73 14.12 15.20
CA THR A 190 -5.96 13.37 16.43
C THR A 190 -5.19 13.95 17.62
N ALA A 191 -3.98 14.47 17.40
CA ALA A 191 -3.24 15.23 18.41
C ALA A 191 -3.98 16.52 18.79
N GLY A 192 -4.43 17.30 17.81
CA GLY A 192 -5.24 18.51 18.07
C GLY A 192 -6.52 18.21 18.86
N PHE A 193 -7.17 17.07 18.64
CA PHE A 193 -8.32 16.65 19.44
C PHE A 193 -7.96 16.40 20.91
N ILE A 194 -6.81 15.79 21.19
CA ILE A 194 -6.33 15.56 22.56
C ILE A 194 -6.01 16.90 23.24
N ASP A 195 -5.42 17.85 22.53
CA ASP A 195 -5.14 19.19 23.05
C ASP A 195 -6.43 19.91 23.47
N VAL A 196 -7.45 19.91 22.60
CA VAL A 196 -8.77 20.50 22.91
C VAL A 196 -9.41 19.83 24.11
N LEU A 197 -9.35 18.50 24.22
CA LEU A 197 -9.87 17.78 25.39
C LEU A 197 -9.13 18.15 26.68
N THR A 198 -7.81 18.28 26.61
CA THR A 198 -6.97 18.64 27.76
C THR A 198 -7.28 20.06 28.23
N GLU A 199 -7.43 21.02 27.31
CA GLU A 199 -7.84 22.39 27.65
C GLU A 199 -9.22 22.44 28.33
N LEU A 200 -10.18 21.65 27.84
CA LEU A 200 -11.52 21.58 28.43
C LEU A 200 -11.47 20.97 29.84
N GLU A 201 -10.65 19.94 30.06
CA GLU A 201 -10.48 19.31 31.37
C GLU A 201 -9.77 20.26 32.37
N LEU A 202 -8.80 21.05 31.92
CA LEU A 202 -8.15 22.09 32.72
C LEU A 202 -9.15 23.18 33.13
N LYS A 203 -9.93 23.73 32.19
CA LYS A 203 -10.97 24.74 32.48
C LYS A 203 -12.02 24.22 33.47
N ALA A 204 -12.40 22.95 33.37
CA ALA A 204 -13.36 22.33 34.29
C ALA A 204 -12.81 22.13 35.71
N LYS A 205 -11.49 22.05 35.89
CA LYS A 205 -10.83 21.99 37.22
C LYS A 205 -10.66 23.37 37.85
N GLU A 206 -10.70 24.45 37.07
CA GLU A 206 -10.55 25.84 37.52
C GLU A 206 -11.89 26.53 37.88
N SER A 207 -13.04 26.00 37.44
CA SER A 207 -14.40 26.44 37.84
C SER A 207 -14.93 25.67 39.05
#